data_AF-A0A6A5QT46-F1
#
_entry.id   AF-A0A6A5QT46-F1
#
_cell.length_a   1.000
_cell.length_b   1.000
_cell.length_c   1.000
_cell.angle_alpha   90.00
_cell.angle_beta   90.00
_cell.angle_gamma   90.00
#
_symmetry.space_group_name_H-M   'P 1'
#
loop_
_entity.id
_entity.type
_entity.pdbx_description
1 polymer ?
#
loop_
_entity_poly.entity_id
_entity_poly.type
_entity_poly.pdbx_seq_one_letter_code
_entity_poly.pdbx_strand_id
1 'polypeptide(L)'
;WMLANANEDRVVLSLTTDDVQQSSNDVTMKKGYEVIASYSWKQTDLPTIYVPGTPSAFNGQDVAAFEGIQLDPDNGQYWLDQHAERVPAHQFEPMFQALSLLNPDMRFDDIDVVVNRSTLQQLLKVLNNKSSQNFHLDLNMVGTTLFLGRKVLRARVGSPEGSYGHSFERHFTSEDPELEDAEGHHRMLRYDFGGLDMVVRIEADARVPNTTYDIDAPFVPHPLYAAEDGPVEGIAHSGPQRTSIISQGILTPHFLTIELKSNDKAKPMEQM
;
A
#
# COMPACT_ATOMS: atom_id res chain seq x y z
N TRP A 1 -12.76 -16.35 7.94
CA TRP A 1 -12.04 -17.63 8.14
C TRP A 1 -10.61 -17.27 8.50
N MET A 2 -10.42 -16.85 9.75
CA MET A 2 -9.13 -16.79 10.43
C MET A 2 -8.85 -18.19 11.00
N LEU A 3 -7.63 -18.48 11.47
CA LEU A 3 -7.37 -19.62 12.34
C LEU A 3 -8.46 -19.70 13.43
N ALA A 4 -9.42 -20.62 13.27
CA ALA A 4 -10.32 -20.96 14.36
C ALA A 4 -9.43 -21.45 15.51
N ASN A 5 -9.61 -20.90 16.71
CA ASN A 5 -8.90 -21.24 17.96
C ASN A 5 -7.60 -20.46 18.27
N ALA A 6 -7.33 -19.30 17.67
CA ALA A 6 -6.31 -18.40 18.23
C ALA A 6 -6.81 -17.85 19.58
N ASN A 7 -6.27 -18.38 20.68
CA ASN A 7 -6.56 -17.89 22.03
C ASN A 7 -5.56 -16.79 22.36
N GLU A 8 -6.00 -15.53 22.36
CA GLU A 8 -5.16 -14.35 22.67
C GLU A 8 -4.58 -14.40 24.10
N ASP A 9 -5.18 -15.20 25.01
CA ASP A 9 -4.67 -15.41 26.38
C ASP A 9 -3.55 -16.48 26.46
N ARG A 10 -3.30 -17.21 25.37
CA ARG A 10 -2.30 -18.28 25.33
C ARG A 10 -1.08 -17.84 24.52
N VAL A 11 -0.06 -17.38 25.23
CA VAL A 11 1.27 -17.13 24.64
C VAL A 11 1.91 -18.45 24.23
N VAL A 12 2.11 -18.65 22.93
CA VAL A 12 2.80 -19.84 22.39
C VAL A 12 4.32 -19.63 22.37
N LEU A 13 4.75 -18.41 22.06
CA LEU A 13 6.14 -18.01 21.99
C LEU A 13 6.24 -16.52 22.33
N SER A 14 7.22 -16.17 23.17
CA SER A 14 7.58 -14.78 23.44
C SER A 14 9.00 -14.59 22.91
N LEU A 15 9.18 -13.55 22.10
CA LEU A 15 10.47 -13.17 21.54
C LEU A 15 10.81 -11.75 21.97
N THR A 16 12.09 -11.50 22.14
CA THR A 16 12.69 -10.19 22.40
C THR A 16 13.61 -9.82 21.24
N THR A 17 14.10 -8.58 21.22
CA THR A 17 15.09 -8.16 20.22
C THR A 17 16.38 -8.99 20.31
N ASP A 18 16.70 -9.52 21.49
CA ASP A 18 17.90 -10.34 21.72
C ASP A 18 17.77 -11.74 21.11
N ASP A 19 16.54 -12.21 20.85
CA ASP A 19 16.28 -13.48 20.15
C ASP A 19 16.46 -13.36 18.63
N VAL A 20 16.59 -12.14 18.10
CA VAL A 20 16.73 -11.88 16.66
C VAL A 20 18.21 -11.94 16.26
N GLN A 21 18.56 -12.95 15.48
CA GLN A 21 19.91 -13.11 14.95
C GLN A 21 20.06 -12.43 13.59
N GLN A 22 21.22 -11.83 13.36
CA GLN A 22 21.56 -11.27 12.06
C GLN A 22 21.62 -12.38 11.01
N SER A 23 20.91 -12.19 9.90
CA SER A 23 21.01 -13.08 8.74
C SER A 23 22.37 -12.94 8.06
N SER A 24 22.89 -14.05 7.54
CA SER A 24 24.08 -14.06 6.68
C SER A 24 23.79 -13.56 5.26
N ASN A 25 22.51 -13.40 4.89
CA ASN A 25 22.12 -12.96 3.56
C ASN A 25 22.18 -11.44 3.47
N ASP A 26 22.76 -10.93 2.38
CA ASP A 26 22.77 -9.51 2.09
C ASP A 26 21.37 -9.03 1.66
N VAL A 27 20.92 -7.91 2.23
CA VAL A 27 19.74 -7.20 1.74
C VAL A 27 20.17 -6.24 0.63
N THR A 28 19.72 -6.48 -0.60
CA THR A 28 20.10 -5.67 -1.76
C THR A 28 18.96 -5.51 -2.77
N MET A 29 18.88 -4.35 -3.41
CA MET A 29 17.94 -4.06 -4.49
C MET A 29 18.52 -4.34 -5.89
N LYS A 30 19.70 -4.98 -5.99
CA LYS A 30 20.37 -5.25 -7.27
C LYS A 30 19.54 -6.09 -8.25
N LYS A 31 18.68 -6.97 -7.75
CA LYS A 31 17.77 -7.79 -8.55
C LYS A 31 16.56 -6.99 -9.09
N GLY A 32 16.39 -5.74 -8.65
CA GLY A 32 15.24 -4.91 -8.99
C GLY A 32 13.98 -5.31 -8.24
N TYR A 33 12.86 -4.79 -8.73
CA TYR A 33 11.51 -5.08 -8.24
C TYR A 33 10.57 -5.22 -9.43
N GLU A 34 9.43 -5.87 -9.20
CA GLU A 34 8.32 -5.97 -10.17
C GLU A 34 7.06 -5.37 -9.56
N VAL A 35 6.32 -4.56 -10.33
CA VAL A 35 4.97 -4.14 -9.94
C VAL A 35 4.00 -5.20 -10.43
N ILE A 36 3.41 -5.97 -9.52
CA ILE A 36 2.56 -7.11 -9.90
C ILE A 36 1.06 -6.74 -9.92
N ALA A 37 0.68 -5.71 -9.19
CA ALA A 37 -0.69 -5.20 -9.18
C ALA A 37 -0.73 -3.74 -8.70
N SER A 38 -1.77 -3.03 -9.13
CA SER A 38 -2.01 -1.60 -8.89
C SER A 38 -3.51 -1.37 -8.79
N TYR A 39 -3.96 -0.54 -7.86
CA TYR A 39 -5.37 -0.15 -7.74
C TYR A 39 -5.53 1.12 -6.91
N SER A 40 -6.61 1.86 -7.12
CA SER A 40 -7.06 2.91 -6.20
C SER A 40 -8.38 2.51 -5.57
N TRP A 41 -8.63 2.83 -4.30
CA TRP A 41 -10.00 2.66 -3.78
C TRP A 41 -10.92 3.71 -4.37
N LYS A 42 -12.20 3.39 -4.48
CA LYS A 42 -13.28 4.34 -4.78
C LYS A 42 -13.97 4.77 -3.49
N GLN A 43 -14.31 6.05 -3.39
CA GLN A 43 -15.06 6.60 -2.26
C GLN A 43 -16.54 6.19 -2.34
N THR A 44 -16.83 4.96 -1.93
CA THR A 44 -18.19 4.43 -1.82
C THR A 44 -18.32 3.50 -0.61
N ASP A 45 -19.55 3.22 -0.19
CA ASP A 45 -19.87 2.38 0.98
C ASP A 45 -19.48 0.92 0.76
N LEU A 46 -19.54 0.46 -0.48
CA LEU A 46 -19.14 -0.90 -0.85
C LEU A 46 -17.64 -0.95 -1.17
N PRO A 47 -16.91 -2.00 -0.77
CA PRO A 47 -15.52 -2.18 -1.19
C PRO A 47 -15.43 -2.19 -2.72
N THR A 48 -14.84 -1.14 -3.29
CA THR A 48 -14.75 -0.93 -4.74
C THR A 48 -13.41 -0.33 -5.08
N ILE A 49 -12.73 -0.89 -6.09
CA ILE A 49 -11.43 -0.44 -6.54
C ILE A 49 -11.43 -0.15 -8.04
N TYR A 50 -10.67 0.87 -8.41
CA TYR A 50 -10.24 1.12 -9.78
C TYR A 50 -8.97 0.32 -10.06
N VAL A 51 -8.92 -0.42 -11.17
CA VAL A 51 -7.77 -1.22 -11.58
C VAL A 51 -7.37 -0.79 -13.01
N PRO A 52 -6.11 -0.39 -13.23
CA PRO A 52 -4.99 -0.28 -12.30
C PRO A 52 -5.12 0.89 -11.33
N GLY A 53 -6.15 1.74 -11.50
CA GLY A 53 -6.22 3.04 -10.84
C GLY A 53 -5.08 3.96 -11.27
N THR A 54 -5.09 5.18 -10.77
CA THR A 54 -4.02 6.16 -11.02
C THR A 54 -3.73 6.92 -9.73
N PRO A 55 -2.45 7.08 -9.30
CA PRO A 55 -2.11 7.97 -8.20
C PRO A 55 -2.30 9.43 -8.62
N SER A 56 -2.61 10.34 -7.70
CA SER A 56 -2.85 11.76 -8.01
C SER A 56 -1.68 12.43 -8.73
N ALA A 57 -1.94 13.36 -9.65
CA ALA A 57 -0.88 14.04 -10.40
C ALA A 57 -0.20 15.11 -9.54
N PHE A 58 1.13 15.10 -9.49
CA PHE A 58 1.91 16.09 -8.74
C PHE A 58 1.97 17.43 -9.48
N ASN A 59 1.54 18.49 -8.80
CA ASN A 59 1.47 19.84 -9.35
C ASN A 59 2.66 20.72 -8.94
N GLY A 60 3.59 20.22 -8.11
CA GLY A 60 4.67 21.01 -7.52
C GLY A 60 5.90 21.21 -8.41
N GLN A 61 5.72 21.42 -9.72
CA GLN A 61 6.86 21.60 -10.64
C GLN A 61 7.52 22.99 -10.54
N ASP A 62 6.80 24.00 -10.04
CA ASP A 62 7.33 25.35 -9.85
C ASP A 62 7.73 25.59 -8.39
N VAL A 63 9.03 25.51 -8.10
CA VAL A 63 9.59 25.74 -6.75
C VAL A 63 9.27 27.14 -6.22
N ALA A 64 9.09 28.14 -7.09
CA ALA A 64 8.69 29.49 -6.69
C ALA A 64 7.25 29.53 -6.15
N ALA A 65 6.39 28.60 -6.58
CA ALA A 65 5.05 28.47 -6.03
C ALA A 65 5.05 28.05 -4.55
N PHE A 66 6.16 27.49 -4.03
CA PHE A 66 6.27 27.03 -2.65
C PHE A 66 6.60 28.15 -1.66
N GLU A 67 7.05 29.32 -2.12
CA GLU A 67 7.41 30.43 -1.25
C GLU A 67 6.16 31.11 -0.66
N GLY A 68 6.08 31.15 0.68
CA GLY A 68 5.01 31.88 1.38
C GLY A 68 3.65 31.16 1.45
N ILE A 69 3.55 29.90 1.02
CA ILE A 69 2.33 29.10 1.20
C ILE A 69 2.02 28.96 2.69
N GLN A 70 0.78 29.27 3.05
CA GLN A 70 0.18 28.90 4.33
C GLN A 70 -0.91 27.87 4.08
N LEU A 71 -0.74 26.68 4.65
CA LEU A 71 -1.74 25.62 4.62
C LEU A 71 -2.54 25.65 5.91
N ASP A 72 -3.82 25.34 5.81
CA ASP A 72 -4.62 25.03 6.99
C ASP A 72 -4.15 23.71 7.61
N PRO A 73 -4.15 23.59 8.94
CA PRO A 73 -3.85 22.31 9.59
C PRO A 73 -4.85 21.24 9.14
N ASP A 74 -4.39 20.00 9.14
CA ASP A 74 -5.19 18.84 8.83
C ASP A 74 -6.44 18.84 9.73
N ASN A 75 -7.61 18.58 9.12
CA ASN A 75 -8.87 18.49 9.82
C ASN A 75 -9.63 17.22 9.44
N GLY A 76 -10.48 16.73 10.34
CA GLY A 76 -11.27 15.52 10.13
C GLY A 76 -10.56 14.23 10.55
N GLN A 77 -11.05 13.12 10.00
CA GLN A 77 -10.59 11.75 10.28
C GLN A 77 -9.94 11.15 9.05
N TYR A 78 -8.86 10.40 9.26
CA TYR A 78 -8.12 9.73 8.19
C TYR A 78 -7.95 8.25 8.47
N TRP A 79 -7.68 7.48 7.41
CA TRP A 79 -7.46 6.05 7.51
C TRP A 79 -6.09 5.75 8.13
N LEU A 80 -6.11 4.99 9.23
CA LEU A 80 -4.92 4.33 9.75
C LEU A 80 -4.63 3.05 8.97
N ASP A 81 -5.69 2.37 8.53
CA ASP A 81 -5.63 1.19 7.67
C ASP A 81 -6.95 1.06 6.91
N GLN A 82 -6.97 1.52 5.65
CA GLN A 82 -8.15 1.57 4.80
C GLN A 82 -8.66 0.14 4.48
N HIS A 83 -7.75 -0.83 4.37
CA HIS A 83 -8.10 -2.22 4.10
C HIS A 83 -8.68 -2.93 5.33
N ALA A 84 -8.16 -2.63 6.52
CA ALA A 84 -8.71 -3.16 7.75
C ALA A 84 -10.17 -2.71 8.00
N GLU A 85 -10.59 -1.54 7.51
CA GLU A 85 -12.00 -1.12 7.56
C GLU A 85 -12.84 -1.72 6.43
N ARG A 86 -12.38 -1.58 5.18
CA ARG A 86 -13.19 -1.91 4.00
C ARG A 86 -13.33 -3.43 3.83
N VAL A 87 -12.30 -4.19 4.16
CA VAL A 87 -12.24 -5.66 4.05
C VAL A 87 -11.57 -6.30 5.27
N PRO A 88 -12.07 -6.09 6.50
CA PRO A 88 -11.47 -6.56 7.76
C PRO A 88 -11.13 -8.05 7.77
N ALA A 89 -11.96 -8.88 7.15
CA ALA A 89 -11.72 -10.31 7.11
C ALA A 89 -10.61 -10.70 6.13
N HIS A 90 -10.41 -9.91 5.07
CA HIS A 90 -9.58 -10.24 3.90
C HIS A 90 -8.81 -9.02 3.39
N GLN A 91 -7.90 -8.50 4.21
CA GLN A 91 -7.17 -7.25 3.93
C GLN A 91 -6.38 -7.26 2.60
N PHE A 92 -6.02 -8.44 2.11
CA PHE A 92 -5.29 -8.65 0.86
C PHE A 92 -6.18 -9.00 -0.33
N GLU A 93 -7.50 -9.18 -0.15
CA GLU A 93 -8.42 -9.52 -1.24
C GLU A 93 -8.45 -8.48 -2.37
N PRO A 94 -8.43 -7.15 -2.11
CA PRO A 94 -8.40 -6.15 -3.19
C PRO A 94 -7.17 -6.28 -4.09
N MET A 95 -6.05 -6.71 -3.51
CA MET A 95 -4.83 -7.01 -4.28
C MET A 95 -5.06 -8.19 -5.23
N PHE A 96 -5.68 -9.27 -4.75
CA PHE A 96 -5.93 -10.44 -5.60
C PHE A 96 -6.96 -10.14 -6.70
N GLN A 97 -7.94 -9.29 -6.41
CA GLN A 97 -8.85 -8.77 -7.43
C GLN A 97 -8.10 -7.99 -8.51
N ALA A 98 -7.25 -7.03 -8.12
CA ALA A 98 -6.43 -6.28 -9.06
C ALA A 98 -5.46 -7.18 -9.86
N LEU A 99 -4.83 -8.15 -9.18
CA LEU A 99 -3.94 -9.13 -9.79
C LEU A 99 -4.66 -9.98 -10.84
N SER A 100 -5.93 -10.34 -10.62
CA SER A 100 -6.69 -11.15 -11.59
C SER A 100 -6.92 -10.47 -12.94
N LEU A 101 -6.87 -9.13 -12.99
CA LEU A 101 -6.96 -8.37 -14.24
C LEU A 101 -5.58 -8.10 -14.83
N LEU A 102 -4.63 -7.71 -13.99
CA LEU A 102 -3.31 -7.24 -14.43
C LEU A 102 -2.34 -8.38 -14.74
N ASN A 103 -2.40 -9.47 -13.96
CA ASN A 103 -1.51 -10.62 -14.04
C ASN A 103 -2.23 -11.94 -13.64
N PRO A 104 -3.21 -12.40 -14.45
CA PRO A 104 -4.08 -13.54 -14.10
C PRO A 104 -3.33 -14.87 -13.94
N ASP A 105 -2.16 -15.01 -14.57
CA ASP A 105 -1.36 -16.23 -14.54
C ASP A 105 -0.41 -16.28 -13.34
N MET A 106 -0.23 -15.16 -12.63
CA MET A 106 0.65 -15.11 -11.48
C MET A 106 0.18 -16.04 -10.37
N ARG A 107 1.13 -16.80 -9.86
CA ARG A 107 0.94 -17.74 -8.75
C ARG A 107 1.78 -17.31 -7.57
N PHE A 108 1.31 -17.66 -6.37
CA PHE A 108 1.95 -17.27 -5.11
C PHE A 108 2.70 -18.44 -4.46
N ASP A 109 2.77 -19.60 -5.13
CA ASP A 109 3.44 -20.81 -4.62
C ASP A 109 4.93 -20.58 -4.29
N ASP A 110 5.59 -19.66 -5.01
CA ASP A 110 7.00 -19.31 -4.83
C ASP A 110 7.22 -18.02 -4.01
N ILE A 111 6.15 -17.43 -3.44
CA ILE A 111 6.26 -16.23 -2.61
C ILE A 111 6.37 -16.65 -1.14
N ASP A 112 7.38 -16.14 -0.44
CA ASP A 112 7.58 -16.44 0.98
C ASP A 112 6.67 -15.59 1.86
N VAL A 113 6.62 -14.27 1.61
CA VAL A 113 5.93 -13.32 2.50
C VAL A 113 5.13 -12.28 1.72
N VAL A 114 3.89 -12.06 2.16
CA VAL A 114 3.01 -10.98 1.69
C VAL A 114 2.71 -10.04 2.85
N VAL A 115 3.03 -8.76 2.71
CA VAL A 115 2.99 -7.81 3.84
C VAL A 115 2.73 -6.37 3.39
N ASN A 116 2.32 -5.51 4.31
CA ASN A 116 2.22 -4.07 4.08
C ASN A 116 3.53 -3.36 4.45
N ARG A 117 3.90 -2.30 3.72
CA ARG A 117 5.04 -1.43 4.06
C ARG A 117 4.97 -0.93 5.52
N SER A 118 3.79 -0.50 5.96
CA SER A 118 3.58 0.01 7.32
C SER A 118 3.89 -1.04 8.39
N THR A 119 3.57 -2.32 8.14
CA THR A 119 3.93 -3.44 9.00
C THR A 119 5.44 -3.64 9.07
N LEU A 120 6.14 -3.60 7.93
CA LEU A 120 7.61 -3.68 7.90
C LEU A 120 8.26 -2.53 8.66
N GLN A 121 7.75 -1.30 8.50
CA GLN A 121 8.22 -0.14 9.25
C GLN A 121 7.99 -0.29 10.75
N GLN A 122 6.85 -0.85 11.17
CA GLN A 122 6.54 -1.12 12.57
C GLN A 122 7.53 -2.15 13.15
N LEU A 123 7.77 -3.26 12.45
CA LEU A 123 8.74 -4.28 12.85
C LEU A 123 10.15 -3.70 12.97
N LEU A 124 10.57 -2.87 12.00
CA LEU A 124 11.86 -2.18 12.05
C LEU A 124 11.96 -1.20 13.23
N LYS A 125 10.88 -0.51 13.59
CA LYS A 125 10.83 0.35 14.78
C LYS A 125 11.00 -0.46 16.07
N VAL A 126 10.42 -1.66 16.15
CA VAL A 126 10.60 -2.55 17.31
C VAL A 126 12.05 -2.97 17.44
N LEU A 127 12.66 -3.46 16.36
CA LEU A 127 14.06 -3.90 16.36
C LEU A 127 15.03 -2.78 16.74
N ASN A 128 14.71 -1.54 16.38
CA ASN A 128 15.50 -0.36 16.71
C ASN A 128 15.17 0.26 18.08
N ASN A 129 14.33 -0.38 18.91
CA ASN A 129 13.85 0.16 20.18
C ASN A 129 13.20 1.56 20.07
N LYS A 130 12.56 1.83 18.92
CA LYS A 130 11.86 3.08 18.60
C LYS A 130 10.33 2.93 18.64
N SER A 131 9.79 1.76 18.96
CA SER A 131 8.35 1.55 19.07
C SER A 131 7.85 1.98 20.45
N SER A 132 6.92 2.93 20.49
CA SER A 132 6.23 3.38 21.72
C SER A 132 4.82 2.84 21.86
N GLN A 133 4.34 2.07 20.87
CA GLN A 133 2.96 1.60 20.81
C GLN A 133 2.91 0.09 20.58
N ASN A 134 1.98 -0.55 21.28
CA ASN A 134 1.62 -1.94 21.05
C ASN A 134 0.87 -2.05 19.72
N PHE A 135 1.09 -3.14 18.99
CA PHE A 135 0.38 -3.43 17.75
C PHE A 135 0.11 -4.93 17.65
N HIS A 136 -0.88 -5.28 16.84
CA HIS A 136 -1.27 -6.67 16.60
C HIS A 136 -1.16 -6.96 15.10
N LEU A 137 -0.56 -8.11 14.79
CA LEU A 137 -0.47 -8.63 13.43
C LEU A 137 -1.25 -9.95 13.36
N ASP A 138 -1.93 -10.14 12.24
CA ASP A 138 -2.60 -11.39 11.92
C ASP A 138 -1.71 -12.18 10.96
N LEU A 139 -1.23 -13.34 11.40
CA LEU A 139 -0.35 -14.21 10.64
C LEU A 139 -1.19 -15.34 10.04
N ASN A 140 -1.25 -15.42 8.72
CA ASN A 140 -1.98 -16.47 8.00
C ASN A 140 -1.03 -17.21 7.05
N MET A 141 -0.95 -18.53 7.21
CA MET A 141 -0.19 -19.39 6.29
C MET A 141 -1.12 -19.97 5.23
N VAL A 142 -0.74 -19.85 3.96
CA VAL A 142 -1.40 -20.53 2.83
C VAL A 142 -0.32 -21.25 2.03
N GLY A 143 -0.34 -22.59 2.06
CA GLY A 143 0.79 -23.37 1.56
C GLY A 143 2.07 -23.01 2.33
N THR A 144 3.08 -22.51 1.61
CA THR A 144 4.36 -22.04 2.14
C THR A 144 4.42 -20.53 2.34
N THR A 145 3.43 -19.77 1.89
CA THR A 145 3.41 -18.31 1.93
C THR A 145 2.82 -17.80 3.24
N LEU A 146 3.51 -16.85 3.87
CA LEU A 146 3.05 -16.12 5.05
C LEU A 146 2.40 -14.78 4.66
N PHE A 147 1.14 -14.59 5.04
CA PHE A 147 0.43 -13.32 4.92
C PHE A 147 0.40 -12.60 6.27
N LEU A 148 0.92 -11.36 6.29
CA LEU A 148 1.01 -10.51 7.47
C LEU A 148 -0.01 -9.36 7.39
N GLY A 149 -1.21 -9.61 7.91
CA GLY A 149 -2.24 -8.60 8.12
C GLY A 149 -2.01 -7.79 9.40
N ARG A 150 -2.73 -6.67 9.54
CA ARG A 150 -2.65 -5.82 10.73
C ARG A 150 -4.02 -5.68 11.38
N LYS A 151 -4.11 -5.90 12.69
CA LYS A 151 -5.33 -5.67 13.46
C LYS A 151 -5.25 -4.31 14.15
N VAL A 152 -6.05 -3.36 13.69
CA VAL A 152 -6.16 -2.02 14.28
C VAL A 152 -7.43 -1.91 15.13
N LEU A 153 -7.33 -1.29 16.31
CA LEU A 153 -8.48 -1.07 17.19
C LEU A 153 -9.47 -0.04 16.59
N ARG A 154 -8.95 0.89 15.81
CA ARG A 154 -9.71 1.90 15.07
C ARG A 154 -9.08 2.05 13.70
N ALA A 155 -9.87 1.89 12.64
CA ALA A 155 -9.35 2.07 11.29
C ALA A 155 -9.27 3.55 10.88
N ARG A 156 -9.96 4.44 11.60
CA ARG A 156 -9.85 5.90 11.46
C ARG A 156 -9.33 6.57 12.72
N VAL A 157 -8.48 7.56 12.55
CA VAL A 157 -7.94 8.39 13.63
C VAL A 157 -8.13 9.86 13.26
N GLY A 158 -8.41 10.69 14.27
CA GLY A 158 -8.46 12.14 14.07
C GLY A 158 -7.08 12.70 13.75
N SER A 159 -7.07 13.77 12.95
CA SER A 159 -5.87 14.56 12.68
C SER A 159 -5.17 14.95 13.99
N PRO A 160 -3.88 14.61 14.21
CA PRO A 160 -3.14 15.17 15.32
C PRO A 160 -3.15 16.71 15.26
N GLU A 161 -3.25 17.36 16.42
CA GLU A 161 -3.17 18.82 16.47
C GLU A 161 -1.83 19.29 15.87
N GLY A 162 -1.89 20.22 14.92
CA GLY A 162 -0.71 20.72 14.21
C GLY A 162 -0.13 19.79 13.14
N SER A 163 -0.88 18.78 12.68
CA SER A 163 -0.52 18.03 11.46
C SER A 163 -0.90 18.81 10.20
N TYR A 164 -0.13 18.61 9.12
CA TYR A 164 -0.31 19.29 7.83
C TYR A 164 -0.10 18.34 6.64
N GLY A 165 0.02 17.04 6.88
CA GLY A 165 0.42 16.07 5.87
C GLY A 165 -0.62 15.95 4.76
N HIS A 166 -1.89 15.84 5.15
CA HIS A 166 -2.98 15.69 4.20
C HIS A 166 -3.32 17.00 3.48
N SER A 167 -3.26 18.13 4.18
CA SER A 167 -3.37 19.45 3.57
C SER A 167 -2.23 19.68 2.56
N PHE A 168 -1.02 19.22 2.88
CA PHE A 168 0.13 19.30 1.98
C PHE A 168 -0.07 18.41 0.73
N GLU A 169 -0.45 17.15 0.90
CA GLU A 169 -0.78 16.24 -0.21
C GLU A 169 -1.87 16.83 -1.11
N ARG A 170 -2.99 17.29 -0.54
CA ARG A 170 -4.10 17.89 -1.30
C ARG A 170 -3.69 19.15 -2.07
N HIS A 171 -2.83 19.99 -1.48
CA HIS A 171 -2.39 21.21 -2.13
C HIS A 171 -1.49 20.93 -3.35
N PHE A 172 -0.60 19.95 -3.23
CA PHE A 172 0.41 19.64 -4.26
C PHE A 172 0.00 18.56 -5.24
N THR A 173 -1.24 18.07 -5.16
CA THR A 173 -1.75 17.06 -6.08
C THR A 173 -3.04 17.48 -6.74
N SER A 174 -3.31 16.93 -7.93
CA SER A 174 -4.60 17.01 -8.61
C SER A 174 -5.12 15.61 -8.85
N GLU A 175 -6.42 15.42 -8.66
CA GLU A 175 -7.10 14.18 -8.97
C GLU A 175 -7.09 13.93 -10.49
N ASP A 176 -7.15 12.65 -10.85
CA ASP A 176 -7.33 12.28 -12.24
C ASP A 176 -8.80 12.56 -12.62
N PRO A 177 -9.10 13.31 -13.71
CA PRO A 177 -10.48 13.59 -14.11
C PRO A 177 -11.32 12.32 -14.38
N GLU A 178 -10.66 11.21 -14.69
CA GLU A 178 -11.34 9.92 -14.86
C GLU A 178 -11.64 9.24 -13.52
N LEU A 179 -10.93 9.60 -12.45
CA LEU A 179 -10.99 8.98 -11.12
C LEU A 179 -11.20 10.02 -10.00
N GLU A 180 -12.11 10.99 -10.19
CA GLU A 180 -12.37 12.09 -9.24
C GLU A 180 -12.80 11.63 -7.83
N ASP A 181 -13.25 10.39 -7.68
CA ASP A 181 -13.59 9.81 -6.38
C ASP A 181 -12.68 8.65 -5.97
N ALA A 182 -11.46 8.62 -6.49
CA ALA A 182 -10.42 7.73 -6.01
C ALA A 182 -9.84 8.22 -4.66
N GLU A 183 -9.61 7.29 -3.75
CA GLU A 183 -9.05 7.56 -2.41
C GLU A 183 -7.94 6.57 -2.10
N GLY A 184 -6.68 7.03 -2.04
CA GLY A 184 -5.54 6.17 -1.76
C GLY A 184 -5.21 5.23 -2.92
N HIS A 185 -3.97 5.33 -3.42
CA HIS A 185 -3.49 4.49 -4.51
C HIS A 185 -2.49 3.46 -3.98
N HIS A 186 -2.75 2.19 -4.24
CA HIS A 186 -2.02 1.06 -3.69
C HIS A 186 -1.35 0.25 -4.78
N ARG A 187 -0.15 -0.23 -4.49
CA ARG A 187 0.66 -1.04 -5.40
C ARG A 187 1.28 -2.21 -4.67
N MET A 188 1.48 -3.29 -5.40
CA MET A 188 2.16 -4.48 -4.91
C MET A 188 3.49 -4.62 -5.63
N LEU A 189 4.56 -4.55 -4.85
CA LEU A 189 5.92 -4.73 -5.34
C LEU A 189 6.42 -6.11 -4.94
N ARG A 190 6.89 -6.89 -5.91
CA ARG A 190 7.62 -8.14 -5.66
C ARG A 190 9.12 -7.88 -5.72
N TYR A 191 9.86 -8.32 -4.71
CA TYR A 191 11.32 -8.20 -4.69
C TYR A 191 11.98 -9.18 -3.72
N ASP A 192 13.27 -9.45 -3.94
CA ASP A 192 14.12 -10.21 -3.02
C ASP A 192 14.51 -9.34 -1.82
N PHE A 193 14.27 -9.85 -0.62
CA PHE A 193 14.70 -9.24 0.63
C PHE A 193 15.54 -10.23 1.44
N GLY A 194 16.86 -10.21 1.21
CA GLY A 194 17.78 -11.07 1.96
C GLY A 194 17.51 -12.56 1.73
N GLY A 195 17.14 -12.92 0.50
CA GLY A 195 16.80 -14.28 0.11
C GLY A 195 15.35 -14.71 0.36
N LEU A 196 14.49 -13.81 0.86
CA LEU A 196 13.04 -14.01 0.90
C LEU A 196 12.39 -13.36 -0.33
N ASP A 197 11.53 -14.09 -1.03
CA ASP A 197 10.67 -13.51 -2.07
C ASP A 197 9.47 -12.82 -1.40
N MET A 198 9.48 -11.48 -1.44
CA MET A 198 8.49 -10.65 -0.77
C MET A 198 7.55 -10.00 -1.75
N VAL A 199 6.25 -10.01 -1.43
CA VAL A 199 5.27 -9.08 -2.00
C VAL A 199 4.91 -8.05 -0.95
N VAL A 200 5.18 -6.78 -1.25
CA VAL A 200 4.93 -5.66 -0.34
C VAL A 200 3.91 -4.70 -0.94
N ARG A 201 2.80 -4.52 -0.22
CA ARG A 201 1.84 -3.46 -0.54
C ARG A 201 2.34 -2.11 -0.04
N ILE A 202 2.37 -1.14 -0.95
CA ILE A 202 2.70 0.25 -0.67
C ILE A 202 1.53 1.15 -1.08
N GLU A 203 1.45 2.31 -0.45
CA GLU A 203 0.65 3.44 -0.93
C GLU A 203 1.57 4.35 -1.75
N ALA A 204 1.04 4.99 -2.80
CA ALA A 204 1.74 6.03 -3.54
C ALA A 204 0.90 7.31 -3.55
N ASP A 205 1.47 8.38 -2.99
CA ASP A 205 0.75 9.64 -2.75
C ASP A 205 0.49 10.40 -4.08
N ALA A 206 1.46 10.34 -5.01
CA ALA A 206 1.31 11.00 -6.30
C ALA A 206 2.13 10.36 -7.43
N ARG A 207 1.96 10.89 -8.65
CA ARG A 207 2.75 10.63 -9.85
C ARG A 207 3.31 11.93 -10.42
N VAL A 208 4.52 11.88 -10.97
CA VAL A 208 5.03 12.95 -11.83
C VAL A 208 4.24 12.92 -13.16
N PRO A 209 3.61 14.03 -13.59
CA PRO A 209 2.92 14.08 -14.87
C PRO A 209 3.88 13.83 -16.04
N ASN A 210 3.52 12.93 -16.94
CA ASN A 210 4.33 12.57 -18.11
C ASN A 210 4.60 13.79 -18.99
N THR A 211 5.87 14.15 -19.21
CA THR A 211 6.25 15.00 -20.35
C THR A 211 6.86 14.25 -21.52
N THR A 212 7.46 13.06 -21.34
CA THR A 212 7.86 12.13 -22.42
C THR A 212 8.62 10.95 -21.80
N TYR A 213 8.03 9.76 -21.68
CA TYR A 213 8.80 8.54 -21.41
C TYR A 213 8.24 7.35 -22.18
N ASP A 214 9.18 6.51 -22.64
CA ASP A 214 8.93 5.26 -23.32
C ASP A 214 8.49 4.20 -22.31
N ILE A 215 7.54 3.36 -22.72
CA ILE A 215 6.67 2.54 -21.85
C ILE A 215 7.37 1.26 -21.35
N ASP A 216 8.68 1.15 -21.56
CA ASP A 216 9.51 -0.05 -21.31
C ASP A 216 9.84 -0.30 -19.83
N ALA A 217 9.00 0.16 -18.90
CA ALA A 217 9.05 -0.30 -17.52
C ALA A 217 8.73 -1.82 -17.46
N PRO A 218 9.30 -2.61 -16.53
CA PRO A 218 9.29 -4.08 -16.55
C PRO A 218 7.92 -4.75 -16.37
N PHE A 219 6.82 -4.01 -16.44
CA PHE A 219 5.48 -4.55 -16.49
C PHE A 219 4.85 -4.28 -17.85
N VAL A 220 4.81 -5.32 -18.69
CA VAL A 220 3.92 -5.35 -19.87
C VAL A 220 2.60 -5.90 -19.37
N PRO A 221 1.50 -5.12 -19.33
CA PRO A 221 0.19 -5.66 -19.02
C PRO A 221 -0.06 -6.88 -19.90
N HIS A 222 -0.57 -7.96 -19.33
CA HIS A 222 -0.91 -9.14 -20.14
C HIS A 222 -1.78 -8.69 -21.33
N PRO A 223 -1.62 -9.23 -22.55
CA PRO A 223 -2.39 -8.81 -23.74
C PRO A 223 -3.91 -8.95 -23.63
N LEU A 224 -4.43 -9.44 -22.48
CA LEU A 224 -5.84 -9.51 -22.12
C LEU A 224 -6.31 -8.29 -21.29
N TYR A 225 -5.41 -7.46 -20.77
CA TYR A 225 -5.76 -6.15 -20.23
C TYR A 225 -6.04 -5.20 -21.41
N ALA A 226 -7.15 -5.42 -22.08
CA ALA A 226 -7.83 -4.37 -22.81
C ALA A 226 -8.67 -3.62 -21.76
N ALA A 227 -8.41 -2.33 -21.58
CA ALA A 227 -9.27 -1.49 -20.74
C ALA A 227 -10.67 -1.47 -21.37
N GLU A 228 -11.55 -2.39 -20.93
CA GLU A 228 -12.98 -2.22 -21.14
C GLU A 228 -13.47 -1.30 -20.03
N ASP A 229 -13.97 -0.12 -20.40
CA ASP A 229 -14.47 0.84 -19.44
C ASP A 229 -15.69 0.25 -18.71
N GLY A 230 -15.57 0.12 -17.39
CA GLY A 230 -16.69 -0.23 -16.52
C GLY A 230 -16.44 -1.40 -15.57
N PRO A 231 -17.52 -1.95 -14.98
CA PRO A 231 -17.43 -3.04 -14.03
C PRO A 231 -16.94 -4.33 -14.69
N VAL A 232 -15.99 -5.02 -14.04
CA VAL A 232 -15.44 -6.29 -14.52
C VAL A 232 -15.70 -7.41 -13.50
N GLU A 233 -15.92 -8.64 -13.98
CA GLU A 233 -16.02 -9.81 -13.11
C GLU A 233 -14.66 -10.15 -12.50
N GLY A 234 -14.50 -9.85 -11.20
CA GLY A 234 -13.36 -10.30 -10.41
C GLY A 234 -13.46 -11.75 -9.94
N ILE A 235 -12.42 -12.23 -9.25
CA ILE A 235 -12.39 -13.54 -8.60
C ILE A 235 -13.63 -13.72 -7.73
N ALA A 236 -14.41 -14.76 -8.03
CA ALA A 236 -15.56 -15.14 -7.22
C ALA A 236 -15.07 -15.83 -5.93
N HIS A 237 -15.57 -15.37 -4.78
CA HIS A 237 -15.33 -16.02 -3.49
C HIS A 237 -16.57 -15.91 -2.60
N SER A 238 -16.74 -16.85 -1.66
CA SER A 238 -17.87 -16.88 -0.73
C SER A 238 -17.68 -15.95 0.49
N GLY A 239 -16.78 -14.98 0.39
CA GLY A 239 -16.50 -14.05 1.48
C GLY A 239 -17.62 -13.01 1.61
N PRO A 240 -17.89 -12.50 2.81
CA PRO A 240 -18.98 -11.55 3.03
C PRO A 240 -18.70 -10.15 2.46
N GLN A 241 -17.43 -9.84 2.15
CA GLN A 241 -16.96 -8.54 1.68
C GLN A 241 -16.20 -8.75 0.36
N ARG A 242 -16.95 -8.81 -0.74
CA ARG A 242 -16.37 -8.92 -2.09
C ARG A 242 -16.03 -7.52 -2.59
N THR A 243 -14.80 -7.33 -3.04
CA THR A 243 -14.40 -6.07 -3.66
C THR A 243 -14.88 -6.02 -5.12
N SER A 244 -15.60 -4.96 -5.47
CA SER A 244 -16.01 -4.67 -6.84
C SER A 244 -14.87 -4.03 -7.61
N ILE A 245 -14.75 -4.36 -8.89
CA ILE A 245 -13.66 -3.88 -9.75
C ILE A 245 -14.25 -3.00 -10.84
N ILE A 246 -13.65 -1.83 -11.03
CA ILE A 246 -13.88 -0.97 -12.20
C ILE A 246 -12.55 -0.90 -12.95
N SER A 247 -12.54 -1.35 -14.21
CA SER A 247 -11.33 -1.30 -15.04
C SER A 247 -11.15 0.13 -15.56
N GLN A 248 -10.37 0.92 -14.84
CA GLN A 248 -10.17 2.34 -15.14
C GLN A 248 -8.87 2.85 -14.49
N GLY A 249 -8.27 3.86 -15.13
CA GLY A 249 -7.02 4.47 -14.71
C GLY A 249 -5.82 4.02 -15.54
N ILE A 250 -4.68 4.67 -15.26
CA ILE A 250 -3.44 4.51 -16.02
C ILE A 250 -2.40 3.87 -15.11
N LEU A 251 -1.89 2.72 -15.54
CA LEU A 251 -0.79 2.07 -14.84
C LEU A 251 0.48 2.90 -14.99
N THR A 252 0.77 3.71 -13.99
CA THR A 252 1.96 4.58 -13.98
C THR A 252 3.21 3.75 -13.64
N PRO A 253 4.34 3.89 -14.37
CA PRO A 253 5.62 3.30 -13.96
C PRO A 253 6.01 3.66 -12.53
N HIS A 254 6.52 2.70 -11.73
CA HIS A 254 6.77 2.95 -10.31
C HIS A 254 7.82 4.05 -10.05
N PHE A 255 8.83 4.19 -10.90
CA PHE A 255 9.83 5.26 -10.76
C PHE A 255 9.27 6.68 -10.95
N LEU A 256 8.04 6.82 -11.47
CA LEU A 256 7.34 8.10 -11.58
C LEU A 256 6.40 8.36 -10.39
N THR A 257 6.24 7.40 -9.49
CA THR A 257 5.46 7.61 -8.25
C THR A 257 6.30 8.32 -7.20
N ILE A 258 5.64 9.16 -6.41
CA ILE A 258 6.26 9.96 -5.36
C ILE A 258 5.53 9.77 -4.04
N GLU A 259 6.29 9.77 -2.95
CA GLU A 259 5.79 9.91 -1.59
C GLU A 259 5.94 11.38 -1.18
N LEU A 260 4.86 11.99 -0.72
CA LEU A 260 4.84 13.36 -0.23
C LEU A 260 4.95 13.34 1.30
N LYS A 261 5.77 14.25 1.84
CA LYS A 261 5.98 14.36 3.28
C LYS A 261 6.12 15.82 3.69
N SER A 262 5.39 16.20 4.73
CA SER A 262 5.57 17.45 5.46
C SER A 262 6.29 17.18 6.79
N ASN A 263 7.15 18.10 7.24
CA ASN A 263 7.77 18.03 8.56
C ASN A 263 7.88 19.43 9.18
N ASP A 264 7.83 19.49 10.51
CA ASP A 264 8.26 20.67 11.26
C ASP A 264 9.80 20.71 11.26
N LYS A 265 10.40 21.89 11.06
CA LYS A 265 11.84 22.10 10.72
C LYS A 265 12.86 21.67 11.80
N ALA A 266 12.47 20.88 12.80
CA ALA A 266 13.35 20.48 13.89
C ALA A 266 14.21 19.23 13.64
N LYS A 267 14.00 18.45 12.56
CA LYS A 267 14.83 17.26 12.27
C LYS A 267 15.21 17.15 10.79
N PRO A 268 16.51 17.12 10.46
CA PRO A 268 16.98 16.86 9.10
C PRO A 268 16.49 15.52 8.55
N MET A 269 16.30 15.45 7.24
CA MET A 269 15.82 14.26 6.51
C MET A 269 16.69 13.02 6.74
N GLU A 270 17.97 13.22 7.04
CA GLU A 270 18.96 12.17 7.35
C GLU A 270 18.74 11.47 8.71
N GLN A 271 17.80 11.96 9.53
CA GLN A 271 17.48 11.41 10.85
C GLN A 271 16.09 10.75 10.94
N MET A 272 15.39 10.62 9.80
CA MET A 272 14.15 9.83 9.66
C MET A 272 14.47 8.38 9.34
#